data_AF-A0A7C1BI32-F1
#
_entry.id   AF-A0A7C1BI32-F1
#
_cell.length_a   1.000
_cell.length_b   1.000
_cell.length_c   1.000
_cell.angle_alpha   90.00
_cell.angle_beta   90.00
_cell.angle_gamma   90.00
#
_symmetry.space_group_name_H-M   'P 1'
#
loop_
_entity.id
_entity.type
_entity.pdbx_description
1 polymer ?
#
loop_
_entity_poly.entity_id
_entity_poly.type
_entity_poly.pdbx_seq_one_letter_code
_entity_poly.pdbx_strand_id
1 'polypeptide(L)'
;MKLEILRCVNCGAPLTKSSDEFYTCEYCGYSQRVVDAERDMESFKAEVYNWIKNLIPDIALSTASTMDVAARQSIFRYNIRPKLVPEYSSIQMNYMKVSNHQLLPPPFIPFRYEFAVTGTSKEAFKRSAAIKSLEPMAVAERDRDFLKEVIGLYTAYAHLLNIIRSVNSGDWNYSILWNNFKSAYESLEGVKGRESDVSRFRALYYASLSADKLVSGDNSGAMESLEEASRNSSKALEGGLSSTSGSLMLPTIEVEAKVIESMKNMVDFSNIAFTTGIHAEESVVVMSHIFRGYYKGRINLYGEERREKIYDSDAYLGLSSEVKRIISAKSGLGTLPVTPGHGDMYVATWSVRITYTYERRELLSRKGVAETGKLLVPAVFPLTPRKYIFKPELLLTDVTTGKGGLGKMKVRTKVIEDLVSKAKDVSVQNNVKVVPPFASKEEVEKLTNYYMRKVIWKLQKKIKFGSVSAEKILYIPASYRQGFLEIPIQGLKPISIPNIPPECMI
;
A
#
# COMPACT_ATOMS: atom_id res chain seq x y z
N MET A 1 -2.89 23.09 -38.37
CA MET A 1 -2.77 22.28 -37.14
C MET A 1 -1.69 22.90 -36.26
N LYS A 2 -2.01 23.36 -35.05
CA LYS A 2 -1.07 24.08 -34.17
C LYS A 2 -0.84 23.28 -32.89
N LEU A 3 0.15 22.39 -32.92
CA LEU A 3 0.72 21.79 -31.71
C LEU A 3 1.73 22.80 -31.15
N GLU A 4 1.26 23.70 -30.27
CA GLU A 4 2.05 24.83 -29.74
C GLU A 4 2.71 24.55 -28.38
N ILE A 5 2.41 23.42 -27.76
CA ILE A 5 2.91 23.07 -26.42
C ILE A 5 4.15 22.17 -26.57
N LEU A 6 5.28 22.62 -26.02
CA LEU A 6 6.51 21.82 -25.91
C LEU A 6 6.27 20.54 -25.10
N ARG A 7 7.06 19.51 -25.37
CA ARG A 7 6.91 18.20 -24.72
C ARG A 7 8.22 17.72 -24.11
N CYS A 8 8.11 16.91 -23.06
CA CYS A 8 9.26 16.29 -22.43
C CYS A 8 9.88 15.27 -23.39
N VAL A 9 11.18 15.37 -23.67
CA VAL A 9 11.87 14.45 -24.59
C VAL A 9 11.89 13.03 -24.03
N ASN A 10 11.86 12.88 -22.70
CA ASN A 10 11.91 11.59 -22.01
C ASN A 10 10.54 10.90 -21.92
N CYS A 11 9.49 11.62 -21.50
CA CYS A 11 8.18 10.99 -21.26
C CYS A 11 7.07 11.42 -22.24
N GLY A 12 7.28 12.43 -23.08
CA GLY A 12 6.28 12.96 -24.03
C GLY A 12 5.17 13.82 -23.41
N ALA A 13 5.14 14.00 -22.09
CA ALA A 13 4.18 14.85 -21.40
C ALA A 13 4.31 16.31 -21.84
N PRO A 14 3.21 17.09 -21.88
CA PRO A 14 3.26 18.52 -22.15
C PRO A 14 4.09 19.24 -21.07
N LEU A 15 4.86 20.25 -21.47
CA LEU A 15 5.62 21.09 -20.55
C LEU A 15 4.86 22.38 -20.25
N THR A 16 4.96 22.85 -19.01
CA THR A 16 4.59 24.21 -18.65
C THR A 16 5.61 25.19 -19.24
N LYS A 17 5.16 26.38 -19.64
CA LYS A 17 6.07 27.41 -20.16
C LYS A 17 7.01 27.85 -19.04
N SER A 18 8.32 27.78 -19.29
CA SER A 18 9.36 28.35 -18.42
C SER A 18 10.15 29.40 -19.20
N SER A 19 10.61 30.43 -18.50
CA SER A 19 11.57 31.44 -19.01
C SER A 19 13.02 30.97 -18.94
N ASP A 20 13.28 29.84 -18.28
CA ASP A 20 14.63 29.37 -17.99
C ASP A 20 15.20 28.48 -19.10
N GLU A 21 16.54 28.39 -19.22
CA GLU A 21 17.22 27.57 -20.23
C GLU A 21 16.97 26.06 -20.04
N PHE A 22 16.74 25.64 -18.79
CA PHE A 22 16.46 24.26 -18.41
C PHE A 22 15.04 24.11 -17.85
N TYR A 23 14.43 22.97 -18.15
CA TYR A 23 13.10 22.59 -17.68
C TYR A 23 13.15 21.22 -17.00
N THR A 24 12.59 21.12 -15.79
CA THR A 24 12.38 19.84 -15.10
C THR A 24 10.94 19.39 -15.26
N CYS A 25 10.75 18.21 -15.84
CA CYS A 25 9.41 17.66 -16.05
C CYS A 25 8.72 17.25 -14.75
N GLU A 26 7.64 17.95 -14.40
CA GLU A 26 6.81 17.66 -13.22
C GLU A 26 6.21 16.24 -13.21
N TYR A 27 6.10 15.60 -14.39
CA TYR A 27 5.53 14.25 -14.53
C TYR A 27 6.56 13.12 -14.46
N CYS A 28 7.85 13.39 -14.62
CA CYS A 28 8.87 12.32 -14.59
C CYS A 28 10.23 12.70 -13.99
N GLY A 29 10.39 13.93 -13.49
CA GLY A 29 11.61 14.43 -12.89
C GLY A 29 12.75 14.71 -13.88
N TYR A 30 12.60 14.43 -15.17
CA TYR A 30 13.68 14.61 -16.15
C TYR A 30 13.95 16.08 -16.43
N SER A 31 15.21 16.51 -16.23
CA SER A 31 15.72 17.83 -16.58
C SER A 31 16.25 17.85 -18.02
N GLN A 32 15.88 18.85 -18.80
CA GLN A 32 16.25 19.00 -20.21
C GLN A 32 16.42 20.47 -20.61
N ARG A 33 17.16 20.75 -21.69
CA ARG A 33 17.26 22.10 -22.24
C ARG A 33 16.04 22.42 -23.10
N VAL A 34 15.63 23.69 -23.13
CA VAL A 34 14.52 24.15 -23.98
C VAL A 34 14.78 23.82 -25.46
N VAL A 35 16.01 24.03 -25.94
CA VAL A 35 16.41 23.74 -27.33
C VAL A 35 16.25 22.26 -27.71
N ASP A 36 16.45 21.34 -26.77
CA ASP A 36 16.28 19.90 -27.03
C ASP A 36 14.79 19.54 -27.15
N ALA A 37 13.94 20.17 -26.32
CA ALA A 37 12.50 20.01 -26.38
C ALA A 37 11.92 20.60 -27.68
N GLU A 38 12.42 21.75 -28.13
CA GLU A 38 12.05 22.34 -29.42
C GLU A 38 12.41 21.42 -30.60
N ARG A 39 13.61 20.84 -30.57
CA ARG A 39 14.06 19.91 -31.61
C ARG A 39 13.22 18.62 -31.64
N ASP A 40 12.96 18.02 -30.48
CA ASP A 40 12.09 16.82 -30.37
C ASP A 40 10.67 17.14 -30.83
N MET A 41 10.20 18.38 -30.59
CA MET A 41 8.88 18.83 -31.02
C MET A 41 8.72 18.89 -32.55
N GLU A 42 9.76 19.24 -33.29
CA GLU A 42 9.70 19.20 -34.76
C GLU A 42 9.60 17.77 -35.29
N SER A 43 10.37 16.83 -34.74
CA SER A 43 10.23 15.40 -35.05
C SER A 43 8.82 14.89 -34.70
N PHE A 44 8.31 15.30 -33.53
CA PHE A 44 6.98 14.97 -33.07
C PHE A 44 5.89 15.45 -34.04
N LYS A 45 5.95 16.71 -34.47
CA LYS A 45 5.00 17.29 -35.44
C LYS A 45 5.03 16.53 -36.76
N ALA A 46 6.21 16.20 -37.28
CA ALA A 46 6.37 15.46 -38.53
C ALA A 46 5.72 14.07 -38.45
N GLU A 47 5.95 13.34 -37.36
CA GLU A 47 5.35 12.02 -37.17
C GLU A 47 3.83 12.07 -36.96
N VAL A 48 3.33 13.06 -36.22
CA VAL A 48 1.88 13.26 -36.09
C VAL A 48 1.26 13.58 -37.45
N TYR A 49 1.87 14.48 -38.22
CA TYR A 49 1.41 14.84 -39.56
C TYR A 49 1.37 13.62 -40.49
N ASN A 50 2.44 12.80 -40.51
CA ASN A 50 2.51 11.59 -41.31
C ASN A 50 1.43 10.57 -40.92
N TRP A 51 1.14 10.42 -39.63
CA TRP A 51 0.08 9.54 -39.17
C TRP A 51 -1.31 10.03 -39.62
N ILE A 52 -1.59 11.33 -39.51
CA ILE A 52 -2.88 11.91 -39.97
C ILE A 52 -3.03 11.78 -41.49
N LYS A 53 -1.95 11.99 -42.25
CA LYS A 53 -1.94 11.81 -43.71
C LYS A 53 -2.38 10.41 -44.13
N ASN A 54 -2.04 9.40 -43.33
CA ASN A 54 -2.49 8.03 -43.57
C ASN A 54 -3.97 7.79 -43.22
N LEU A 55 -4.63 8.74 -42.55
CA LEU A 55 -6.03 8.65 -42.11
C LEU A 55 -6.98 9.49 -42.98
N ILE A 56 -6.53 10.64 -43.46
CA ILE A 56 -7.36 11.65 -44.12
C ILE A 56 -6.81 11.90 -45.54
N PRO A 57 -7.67 12.03 -46.58
CA PRO A 57 -7.23 12.47 -47.90
C PRO A 57 -6.54 13.85 -47.88
N ASP A 58 -5.49 14.04 -48.69
CA ASP A 58 -4.64 15.25 -48.67
C ASP A 58 -5.42 16.57 -48.79
N ILE A 59 -6.47 16.62 -49.61
CA ILE A 59 -7.31 17.82 -49.79
C ILE A 59 -8.03 18.23 -48.49
N ALA A 60 -8.38 17.26 -47.65
CA ALA A 60 -9.10 17.50 -46.40
C ALA A 60 -8.18 17.87 -45.22
N LEU A 61 -6.87 17.61 -45.33
CA LEU A 61 -5.88 18.01 -44.32
C LEU A 61 -5.66 19.54 -44.28
N SER A 62 -5.69 20.20 -45.44
CA SER A 62 -5.46 21.66 -45.56
C SER A 62 -6.67 22.52 -45.25
N THR A 63 -7.89 21.96 -45.31
CA THR A 63 -9.15 22.70 -45.19
C THR A 63 -10.06 22.17 -44.08
N ALA A 64 -9.56 21.32 -43.19
CA ALA A 64 -10.34 20.66 -42.14
C ALA A 64 -11.25 21.57 -41.30
N SER A 65 -10.90 22.85 -41.08
CA SER A 65 -11.72 23.82 -40.35
C SER A 65 -12.66 24.65 -41.24
N THR A 66 -12.40 24.68 -42.55
CA THR A 66 -13.16 25.44 -43.56
C THR A 66 -14.01 24.55 -44.47
N MET A 67 -13.88 23.23 -44.35
CA MET A 67 -14.71 22.24 -45.03
C MET A 67 -16.13 22.20 -44.50
N ASP A 68 -17.06 21.89 -45.41
CA ASP A 68 -18.46 21.68 -45.09
C ASP A 68 -18.65 20.59 -44.00
N VAL A 69 -19.68 20.77 -43.16
CA VAL A 69 -19.99 19.88 -42.04
C VAL A 69 -20.27 18.46 -42.52
N ALA A 70 -21.02 18.27 -43.61
CA ALA A 70 -21.35 16.95 -44.12
C ALA A 70 -20.10 16.23 -44.66
N ALA A 71 -19.19 16.98 -45.30
CA ALA A 71 -17.92 16.44 -45.78
C ALA A 71 -17.03 15.96 -44.62
N ARG A 72 -16.89 16.77 -43.55
CA ARG A 72 -16.13 16.40 -42.35
C ARG A 72 -16.70 15.18 -41.65
N GLN A 73 -18.02 15.14 -41.50
CA GLN A 73 -18.72 14.01 -40.90
C GLN A 73 -18.55 12.72 -41.74
N SER A 74 -18.60 12.83 -43.07
CA SER A 74 -18.37 11.70 -43.98
C SER A 74 -16.95 11.15 -43.82
N ILE A 75 -15.94 12.02 -43.90
CA ILE A 75 -14.53 11.62 -43.72
C ILE A 75 -14.31 10.98 -42.34
N PHE A 76 -14.90 11.54 -41.29
CA PHE A 76 -14.77 10.97 -39.96
C PHE A 76 -15.32 9.55 -39.90
N ARG A 77 -16.52 9.32 -40.43
CA ARG A 77 -17.21 8.03 -40.36
C ARG A 77 -16.59 6.95 -41.24
N TYR A 78 -16.12 7.30 -42.43
CA TYR A 78 -15.64 6.31 -43.40
C TYR A 78 -14.11 6.14 -43.40
N ASN A 79 -13.35 7.12 -42.93
CA ASN A 79 -11.89 7.07 -42.96
C ASN A 79 -11.26 7.03 -41.57
N ILE A 80 -11.68 7.92 -40.66
CA ILE A 80 -11.04 8.08 -39.35
C ILE A 80 -11.51 7.01 -38.37
N ARG A 81 -12.83 6.96 -38.09
CA ARG A 81 -13.42 6.08 -37.07
C ARG A 81 -13.09 4.60 -37.28
N PRO A 82 -13.17 4.02 -38.50
CA PRO A 82 -12.88 2.60 -38.70
C PRO A 82 -11.43 2.22 -38.34
N LYS A 83 -10.48 3.16 -38.47
CA LYS A 83 -9.07 2.96 -38.10
C LYS A 83 -8.83 3.18 -36.60
N LEU A 84 -9.59 4.08 -35.96
CA LEU A 84 -9.50 4.32 -34.53
C LEU A 84 -10.18 3.25 -33.68
N VAL A 85 -11.18 2.52 -34.18
CA VAL A 85 -11.90 1.49 -33.41
C VAL A 85 -10.96 0.37 -32.92
N PRO A 86 -10.09 -0.24 -33.76
CA PRO A 86 -9.11 -1.20 -33.27
C PRO A 86 -8.11 -0.62 -32.27
N GLU A 87 -7.64 0.61 -32.49
CA GLU A 87 -6.75 1.31 -31.56
C GLU A 87 -7.43 1.54 -30.20
N TYR A 88 -8.70 1.92 -30.21
CA TYR A 88 -9.52 2.10 -29.01
C TYR A 88 -9.63 0.80 -28.20
N SER A 89 -9.95 -0.33 -28.84
CA SER A 89 -9.97 -1.62 -28.15
C SER A 89 -8.61 -1.98 -27.57
N SER A 90 -7.51 -1.70 -28.29
CA SER A 90 -6.15 -1.95 -27.80
C SER A 90 -5.80 -1.11 -26.57
N ILE A 91 -6.07 0.21 -26.61
CA ILE A 91 -5.77 1.09 -25.49
C ILE A 91 -6.66 0.77 -24.28
N GLN A 92 -7.93 0.40 -24.47
CA GLN A 92 -8.78 -0.06 -23.38
C GLN A 92 -8.18 -1.28 -22.66
N MET A 93 -7.69 -2.29 -23.39
CA MET A 93 -7.04 -3.44 -22.77
C MET A 93 -5.76 -3.06 -22.03
N ASN A 94 -4.90 -2.23 -22.64
CA ASN A 94 -3.65 -1.80 -22.03
C ASN A 94 -3.89 -0.96 -20.77
N TYR A 95 -4.87 -0.07 -20.82
CA TYR A 95 -5.33 0.71 -19.67
C TYR A 95 -5.85 -0.21 -18.55
N MET A 96 -6.74 -1.16 -18.87
CA MET A 96 -7.30 -2.10 -17.88
C MET A 96 -6.23 -2.98 -17.22
N LYS A 97 -5.20 -3.39 -17.98
CA LYS A 97 -4.05 -4.13 -17.43
C LYS A 97 -3.29 -3.35 -16.37
N VAL A 98 -3.35 -2.03 -16.39
CA VAL A 98 -2.68 -1.18 -15.41
C VAL A 98 -3.65 -0.76 -14.31
N SER A 99 -4.84 -0.29 -14.68
CA SER A 99 -5.83 0.18 -13.72
C SER A 99 -6.28 -0.93 -12.77
N ASN A 100 -6.27 -2.21 -13.16
CA ASN A 100 -6.65 -3.29 -12.25
C ASN A 100 -5.66 -3.55 -11.10
N HIS A 101 -4.50 -2.90 -11.06
CA HIS A 101 -3.51 -3.05 -9.99
C HIS A 101 -3.48 -1.86 -9.04
N GLN A 102 -2.99 -2.07 -7.82
CA GLN A 102 -2.72 -0.99 -6.87
C GLN A 102 -1.76 -0.01 -7.51
N LEU A 103 -2.11 1.28 -7.50
CA LEU A 103 -1.32 2.36 -8.06
C LEU A 103 -0.81 3.31 -6.97
N LEU A 104 -1.38 3.33 -5.76
CA LEU A 104 -0.83 4.12 -4.66
C LEU A 104 0.26 3.33 -3.93
N PRO A 105 1.55 3.72 -3.99
CA PRO A 105 2.57 3.09 -3.18
C PRO A 105 2.35 3.42 -1.69
N PRO A 106 2.49 2.44 -0.78
CA PRO A 106 2.48 2.70 0.65
C PRO A 106 3.67 3.59 1.03
N PRO A 107 3.48 4.62 1.89
CA PRO A 107 4.57 5.51 2.27
C PRO A 107 5.65 4.77 3.08
N PHE A 108 6.84 5.37 3.14
CA PHE A 108 7.96 4.93 4.00
C PHE A 108 8.55 3.53 3.75
N ILE A 109 8.00 2.72 2.86
CA ILE A 109 8.58 1.42 2.47
C ILE A 109 8.95 1.40 0.98
N PRO A 110 9.99 0.65 0.60
CA PRO A 110 10.26 0.39 -0.81
C PRO A 110 9.06 -0.31 -1.47
N PHE A 111 8.67 0.17 -2.65
CA PHE A 111 7.56 -0.39 -3.42
C PHE A 111 7.91 -0.42 -4.91
N ARG A 112 7.48 -1.48 -5.59
CA ARG A 112 7.62 -1.66 -7.04
C ARG A 112 6.39 -2.37 -7.57
N TYR A 113 5.96 -1.99 -8.77
CA TYR A 113 4.89 -2.66 -9.48
C TYR A 113 5.40 -3.90 -10.19
N GLU A 114 4.71 -5.02 -10.00
CA GLU A 114 5.09 -6.35 -10.50
C GLU A 114 4.16 -6.86 -11.61
N PHE A 115 3.75 -5.96 -12.49
CA PHE A 115 2.93 -6.30 -13.65
C PHE A 115 3.53 -5.74 -14.94
N ALA A 116 3.32 -6.46 -16.03
CA ALA A 116 3.81 -6.05 -17.35
C ALA A 116 2.97 -4.90 -17.90
N VAL A 117 3.66 -3.91 -18.48
CA VAL A 117 3.05 -2.80 -19.21
C VAL A 117 3.36 -2.90 -20.70
N THR A 118 2.49 -2.34 -21.54
CA THR A 118 2.67 -2.33 -23.01
C THR A 118 3.01 -0.93 -23.48
N GLY A 119 4.12 -0.79 -24.22
CA GLY A 119 4.55 0.49 -24.78
C GLY A 119 5.10 1.47 -23.73
N THR A 120 5.23 2.73 -24.12
CA THR A 120 5.84 3.79 -23.32
C THR A 120 4.90 4.98 -23.11
N SER A 121 5.15 5.78 -22.06
CA SER A 121 4.40 7.03 -21.85
C SER A 121 4.58 8.00 -23.02
N LYS A 122 5.78 8.09 -23.61
CA LYS A 122 6.06 8.94 -24.77
C LYS A 122 5.20 8.58 -25.98
N GLU A 123 5.08 7.29 -26.28
CA GLU A 123 4.20 6.80 -27.36
C GLU A 123 2.72 7.09 -27.07
N ALA A 124 2.26 6.86 -25.84
CA ALA A 124 0.88 7.10 -25.46
C ALA A 124 0.49 8.59 -25.53
N PHE A 125 1.34 9.50 -25.05
CA PHE A 125 1.13 10.94 -25.20
C PHE A 125 1.15 11.38 -26.66
N LYS A 126 2.02 10.80 -27.47
CA LYS A 126 2.08 11.07 -28.91
C LYS A 126 0.78 10.68 -29.60
N ARG A 127 0.26 9.49 -29.31
CA ARG A 127 -1.02 9.01 -29.84
C ARG A 127 -2.18 9.88 -29.38
N SER A 128 -2.25 10.24 -28.10
CA SER A 128 -3.24 11.20 -27.58
C SER A 128 -3.22 12.52 -28.36
N ALA A 129 -2.04 13.11 -28.56
CA ALA A 129 -1.90 14.37 -29.29
C ALA A 129 -2.31 14.25 -30.78
N ALA A 130 -1.95 13.14 -31.41
CA ALA A 130 -2.30 12.87 -32.80
C ALA A 130 -3.81 12.74 -32.97
N ILE A 131 -4.47 11.97 -32.10
CA ILE A 131 -5.93 11.79 -32.13
C ILE A 131 -6.65 13.11 -31.80
N LYS A 132 -6.14 13.89 -30.85
CA LYS A 132 -6.69 15.21 -30.51
C LYS A 132 -6.71 16.16 -31.69
N SER A 133 -5.73 16.09 -32.58
CA SER A 133 -5.70 16.94 -33.78
C SER A 133 -6.83 16.64 -34.78
N LEU A 134 -7.54 15.52 -34.63
CA LEU A 134 -8.69 15.12 -35.43
C LEU A 134 -10.02 15.70 -34.90
N GLU A 135 -10.02 16.36 -33.73
CA GLU A 135 -11.22 16.98 -33.13
C GLU A 135 -12.06 17.82 -34.12
N PRO A 136 -11.47 18.66 -35.01
CA PRO A 136 -12.24 19.44 -35.98
C PRO A 136 -13.07 18.60 -36.97
N MET A 137 -12.74 17.32 -37.15
CA MET A 137 -13.46 16.39 -38.03
C MET A 137 -14.65 15.70 -37.34
N ALA A 138 -14.68 15.66 -36.00
CA ALA A 138 -15.76 15.04 -35.24
C ALA A 138 -16.91 16.05 -35.02
N VAL A 139 -17.85 16.09 -35.97
CA VAL A 139 -18.95 17.08 -35.93
C VAL A 139 -20.20 16.57 -35.21
N ALA A 140 -20.48 15.27 -35.25
CA ALA A 140 -21.60 14.70 -34.51
C ALA A 140 -21.23 14.45 -33.04
N GLU A 141 -22.19 14.60 -32.13
CA GLU A 141 -21.98 14.39 -30.68
C GLU A 141 -21.37 13.03 -30.37
N ARG A 142 -21.93 11.94 -30.93
CA ARG A 142 -21.39 10.58 -30.75
C ARG A 142 -19.95 10.41 -31.23
N ASP A 143 -19.54 11.17 -32.24
CA ASP A 143 -18.17 11.12 -32.78
C ASP A 143 -17.21 11.93 -31.90
N ARG A 144 -17.68 13.05 -31.32
CA ARG A 144 -16.95 13.80 -30.29
C ARG A 144 -16.77 13.00 -29.01
N ASP A 145 -17.81 12.32 -28.54
CA ASP A 145 -17.76 11.49 -27.34
C ASP A 145 -16.76 10.35 -27.51
N PHE A 146 -16.78 9.69 -28.67
CA PHE A 146 -15.81 8.65 -29.02
C PHE A 146 -14.38 9.19 -29.00
N LEU A 147 -14.10 10.32 -29.66
CA LEU A 147 -12.75 10.92 -29.62
C LEU A 147 -12.36 11.30 -28.19
N LYS A 148 -13.27 11.92 -27.42
CA LYS A 148 -13.01 12.33 -26.05
C LYS A 148 -12.59 11.13 -25.19
N GLU A 149 -13.27 10.00 -25.32
CA GLU A 149 -12.92 8.79 -24.60
C GLU A 149 -11.55 8.25 -25.03
N VAL A 150 -11.28 8.15 -26.34
CA VAL A 150 -9.99 7.63 -26.83
C VAL A 150 -8.82 8.52 -26.38
N ILE A 151 -8.97 9.85 -26.48
CA ILE A 151 -7.97 10.82 -26.02
C ILE A 151 -7.77 10.71 -24.51
N GLY A 152 -8.87 10.63 -23.75
CA GLY A 152 -8.83 10.47 -22.30
C GLY A 152 -8.08 9.22 -21.87
N LEU A 153 -8.38 8.06 -22.49
CA LEU A 153 -7.72 6.80 -22.17
C LEU A 153 -6.21 6.81 -22.49
N TYR A 154 -5.81 7.31 -23.65
CA TYR A 154 -4.38 7.42 -23.98
C TYR A 154 -3.65 8.36 -23.02
N THR A 155 -4.29 9.48 -22.65
CA THR A 155 -3.70 10.47 -21.75
C THR A 155 -3.56 9.91 -20.34
N ALA A 156 -4.64 9.35 -19.77
CA ALA A 156 -4.61 8.69 -18.48
C ALA A 156 -3.56 7.56 -18.46
N TYR A 157 -3.56 6.68 -19.47
CA TYR A 157 -2.60 5.60 -19.58
C TYR A 157 -1.15 6.10 -19.57
N ALA A 158 -0.84 7.17 -20.31
CA ALA A 158 0.49 7.75 -20.34
C ALA A 158 0.96 8.25 -18.96
N HIS A 159 0.06 8.89 -18.20
CA HIS A 159 0.35 9.33 -16.82
C HIS A 159 0.53 8.15 -15.86
N LEU A 160 -0.27 7.08 -16.00
CA LEU A 160 -0.08 5.87 -15.21
C LEU A 160 1.26 5.17 -15.51
N LEU A 161 1.69 5.15 -16.78
CA LEU A 161 3.01 4.64 -17.16
C LEU A 161 4.15 5.48 -16.55
N ASN A 162 4.00 6.79 -16.45
CA ASN A 162 4.96 7.65 -15.76
C ASN A 162 5.06 7.31 -14.26
N ILE A 163 3.93 7.10 -13.60
CA ILE A 163 3.88 6.67 -12.19
C ILE A 163 4.63 5.34 -12.05
N ILE A 164 4.30 4.35 -12.87
CA ILE A 164 4.91 3.01 -12.81
C ILE A 164 6.42 3.08 -13.00
N ARG A 165 6.87 3.81 -14.03
CA ARG A 165 8.30 3.99 -14.31
C ARG A 165 9.02 4.68 -13.15
N SER A 166 8.44 5.74 -12.60
CA SER A 166 9.05 6.52 -11.52
C SER A 166 9.18 5.67 -10.25
N VAL A 167 8.09 5.00 -9.83
CA VAL A 167 8.11 4.13 -8.65
C VAL A 167 9.11 2.98 -8.82
N ASN A 168 9.12 2.32 -9.97
CA ASN A 168 10.02 1.20 -10.24
C ASN A 168 11.50 1.61 -10.31
N SER A 169 11.81 2.88 -10.62
CA SER A 169 13.18 3.40 -10.58
C SER A 169 13.74 3.44 -9.15
N GLY A 170 12.89 3.60 -8.15
CA GLY A 170 13.27 3.79 -6.75
C GLY A 170 13.52 5.26 -6.36
N ASP A 171 13.72 6.16 -7.33
CA ASP A 171 14.04 7.58 -7.12
C ASP A 171 12.84 8.47 -7.45
N TRP A 172 11.72 8.24 -6.77
CA TRP A 172 10.49 9.01 -6.96
C TRP A 172 10.18 9.88 -5.74
N ASN A 173 9.41 10.95 -5.97
CA ASN A 173 8.85 11.81 -4.93
C ASN A 173 7.33 11.88 -5.08
N TYR A 174 6.65 12.34 -4.03
CA TYR A 174 5.19 12.41 -4.02
C TYR A 174 4.63 13.42 -5.04
N SER A 175 5.40 14.45 -5.40
CA SER A 175 5.00 15.44 -6.41
C SER A 175 4.86 14.88 -7.82
N ILE A 176 5.75 13.97 -8.23
CA ILE A 176 5.58 13.23 -9.49
C ILE A 176 4.28 12.41 -9.47
N LEU A 177 3.94 11.78 -8.34
CA LEU A 177 2.72 10.98 -8.22
C LEU A 177 1.47 11.83 -8.32
N TRP A 178 1.34 12.87 -7.47
CA TRP A 178 0.12 13.66 -7.45
C TRP A 178 -0.08 14.44 -8.76
N ASN A 179 0.98 14.92 -9.42
CA ASN A 179 0.86 15.54 -10.75
C ASN A 179 0.29 14.57 -11.79
N ASN A 180 0.79 13.33 -11.87
CA ASN A 180 0.29 12.36 -12.83
C ASN A 180 -1.13 11.88 -12.51
N PHE A 181 -1.47 11.65 -11.24
CA PHE A 181 -2.84 11.28 -10.87
C PHE A 181 -3.83 12.40 -11.16
N LYS A 182 -3.43 13.66 -10.95
CA LYS A 182 -4.23 14.83 -11.29
C LYS A 182 -4.59 14.85 -12.77
N SER A 183 -3.58 14.82 -13.63
CA SER A 183 -3.80 14.83 -15.08
C SER A 183 -4.52 13.56 -15.58
N ALA A 184 -4.32 12.42 -14.93
CA ALA A 184 -5.04 11.19 -15.26
C ALA A 184 -6.55 11.33 -15.01
N TYR A 185 -6.99 11.80 -13.84
CA TYR A 185 -8.42 11.96 -13.57
C TYR A 185 -9.05 13.09 -14.42
N GLU A 186 -8.34 14.20 -14.62
CA GLU A 186 -8.81 15.33 -15.45
C GLU A 186 -9.04 14.88 -16.90
N SER A 187 -8.18 14.00 -17.43
CA SER A 187 -8.32 13.48 -18.80
C SER A 187 -9.54 12.57 -19.00
N LEU A 188 -10.07 11.99 -17.93
CA LEU A 188 -11.27 11.13 -17.96
C LEU A 188 -12.53 11.86 -17.50
N GLU A 189 -12.43 13.13 -17.10
CA GLU A 189 -13.55 13.88 -16.55
C GLU A 189 -14.65 14.12 -17.59
N GLY A 190 -15.88 13.74 -17.22
CA GLY A 190 -17.03 13.77 -18.10
C GLY A 190 -16.93 12.79 -19.30
N VAL A 191 -16.10 11.75 -19.21
CA VAL A 191 -16.15 10.59 -20.12
C VAL A 191 -17.13 9.58 -19.54
N LYS A 192 -18.20 9.28 -20.29
CA LYS A 192 -19.28 8.39 -19.85
C LYS A 192 -18.76 7.00 -19.53
N GLY A 193 -19.13 6.45 -18.36
CA GLY A 193 -18.72 5.11 -17.92
C GLY A 193 -17.33 5.05 -17.30
N ARG A 194 -16.71 6.20 -17.03
CA ARG A 194 -15.39 6.35 -16.37
C ARG A 194 -15.46 7.08 -15.03
N GLU A 195 -16.66 7.27 -14.48
CA GLU A 195 -16.89 8.04 -13.26
C GLU A 195 -16.20 7.41 -12.04
N SER A 196 -16.15 6.07 -11.98
CA SER A 196 -15.41 5.32 -10.94
C SER A 196 -13.90 5.51 -11.10
N ASP A 197 -13.36 5.47 -12.32
CA ASP A 197 -11.94 5.72 -12.62
C ASP A 197 -11.52 7.13 -12.18
N VAL A 198 -12.34 8.15 -12.52
CA VAL A 198 -12.12 9.54 -12.12
C VAL A 198 -12.09 9.67 -10.59
N SER A 199 -13.09 9.10 -9.91
CA SER A 199 -13.17 9.13 -8.44
C SER A 199 -11.95 8.47 -7.80
N ARG A 200 -11.54 7.31 -8.34
CA ARG A 200 -10.36 6.59 -7.86
C ARG A 200 -9.09 7.42 -8.04
N PHE A 201 -8.79 7.88 -9.26
CA PHE A 201 -7.55 8.63 -9.51
C PHE A 201 -7.52 9.97 -8.77
N ARG A 202 -8.69 10.59 -8.54
CA ARG A 202 -8.81 11.76 -7.66
C ARG A 202 -8.48 11.40 -6.20
N ALA A 203 -8.90 10.23 -5.72
CA ALA A 203 -8.50 9.75 -4.39
C ALA A 203 -6.98 9.56 -4.29
N LEU A 204 -6.35 8.95 -5.30
CA LEU A 204 -4.90 8.72 -5.34
C LEU A 204 -4.10 10.02 -5.47
N TYR A 205 -4.62 11.01 -6.20
CA TYR A 205 -4.09 12.37 -6.23
C TYR A 205 -4.03 12.97 -4.82
N TYR A 206 -5.17 13.02 -4.12
CA TYR A 206 -5.23 13.61 -2.78
C TYR A 206 -4.42 12.84 -1.73
N ALA A 207 -4.36 11.50 -1.84
CA ALA A 207 -3.49 10.69 -0.99
C ALA A 207 -2.02 11.03 -1.23
N SER A 208 -1.58 11.09 -2.48
CA SER A 208 -0.20 11.44 -2.82
C SER A 208 0.16 12.87 -2.41
N LEU A 209 -0.77 13.82 -2.58
CA LEU A 209 -0.61 15.20 -2.10
C LEU A 209 -0.49 15.27 -0.57
N SER A 210 -1.27 14.45 0.15
CA SER A 210 -1.17 14.35 1.60
C SER A 210 0.21 13.89 2.07
N ALA A 211 0.79 12.88 1.40
CA ALA A 211 2.13 12.41 1.74
C ALA A 211 3.20 13.49 1.53
N ASP A 212 3.08 14.28 0.46
CA ASP A 212 3.96 15.42 0.16
C ASP A 212 3.89 16.50 1.26
N LYS A 213 2.66 16.83 1.69
CA LYS A 213 2.40 17.77 2.79
C LYS A 213 2.89 17.25 4.13
N LEU A 214 2.66 15.98 4.44
CA LEU A 214 3.14 15.35 5.68
C LEU A 214 4.67 15.39 5.78
N VAL A 215 5.38 15.05 4.69
CA VAL A 215 6.85 15.13 4.66
C VAL A 215 7.35 16.58 4.79
N SER A 216 6.56 17.54 4.32
CA SER A 216 6.86 18.97 4.45
C SER A 216 6.40 19.59 5.78
N GLY A 217 5.83 18.81 6.70
CA GLY A 217 5.37 19.25 8.02
C GLY A 217 3.99 19.90 8.07
N ASP A 218 3.25 19.95 6.95
CA ASP A 218 1.87 20.44 6.90
C ASP A 218 0.87 19.33 7.25
N ASN A 219 0.78 18.98 8.54
CA ASN A 219 -0.11 17.92 9.02
C ASN A 219 -1.60 18.26 8.80
N SER A 220 -2.00 19.53 8.96
CA SER A 220 -3.39 19.96 8.78
C SER A 220 -3.82 19.79 7.32
N GLY A 221 -3.05 20.33 6.39
CA GLY A 221 -3.32 20.16 4.96
C GLY A 221 -3.18 18.70 4.51
N ALA A 222 -2.31 17.91 5.15
CA ALA A 222 -2.22 16.47 4.91
C ALA A 222 -3.51 15.75 5.32
N MET A 223 -4.08 16.06 6.49
CA MET A 223 -5.34 15.45 6.96
C MET A 223 -6.51 15.84 6.05
N GLU A 224 -6.67 17.12 5.72
CA GLU A 224 -7.73 17.60 4.81
C GLU A 224 -7.67 16.85 3.46
N SER A 225 -6.46 16.64 2.94
CA SER A 225 -6.26 15.89 1.70
C SER A 225 -6.64 14.41 1.86
N LEU A 226 -6.38 13.78 3.02
CA LEU A 226 -6.80 12.39 3.26
C LEU A 226 -8.31 12.24 3.43
N GLU A 227 -8.99 13.23 3.97
CA GLU A 227 -10.46 13.24 4.01
C GLU A 227 -11.05 13.28 2.59
N GLU A 228 -10.51 14.13 1.72
CA GLU A 228 -10.87 14.14 0.30
C GLU A 228 -10.52 12.81 -0.37
N ALA A 229 -9.36 12.23 -0.07
CA ALA A 229 -8.97 10.92 -0.60
C ALA A 229 -9.96 9.83 -0.19
N SER A 230 -10.37 9.78 1.08
CA SER A 230 -11.38 8.83 1.56
C SER A 230 -12.74 9.05 0.90
N ARG A 231 -13.22 10.31 0.82
CA ARG A 231 -14.50 10.63 0.15
C ARG A 231 -14.51 10.13 -1.30
N ASN A 232 -13.43 10.35 -2.04
CA ASN A 232 -13.34 9.93 -3.43
C ASN A 232 -13.10 8.42 -3.58
N SER A 233 -12.41 7.77 -2.65
CA SER A 233 -12.25 6.31 -2.61
C SER A 233 -13.59 5.60 -2.37
N SER A 234 -14.41 6.09 -1.43
CA SER A 234 -15.77 5.57 -1.20
C SER A 234 -16.65 5.71 -2.46
N LYS A 235 -16.62 6.88 -3.12
CA LYS A 235 -17.32 7.07 -4.40
C LYS A 235 -16.84 6.11 -5.49
N ALA A 236 -15.54 5.83 -5.54
CA ALA A 236 -14.98 4.88 -6.50
C ALA A 236 -15.46 3.45 -6.24
N LEU A 237 -15.54 3.02 -4.97
CA LEU A 237 -16.09 1.72 -4.56
C LEU A 237 -17.58 1.60 -4.91
N GLU A 238 -18.39 2.61 -4.57
CA GLU A 238 -19.82 2.64 -4.90
C GLU A 238 -20.05 2.60 -6.41
N GLY A 239 -19.32 3.42 -7.18
CA GLY A 239 -19.38 3.42 -8.64
C GLY A 239 -18.88 2.11 -9.26
N GLY A 240 -17.89 1.46 -8.64
CA GLY A 240 -17.31 0.20 -9.08
C GLY A 240 -18.32 -0.96 -9.05
N LEU A 241 -19.26 -0.94 -8.11
CA LEU A 241 -20.35 -1.92 -8.02
C LEU A 241 -21.36 -1.79 -9.17
N SER A 242 -21.45 -0.63 -9.81
CA SER A 242 -22.45 -0.33 -10.83
C SER A 242 -21.98 -0.57 -12.28
N SER A 243 -20.72 -0.98 -12.48
CA SER A 243 -20.15 -1.20 -13.83
C SER A 243 -19.26 -2.45 -13.90
N THR A 244 -19.31 -3.17 -15.03
CA THR A 244 -18.52 -4.40 -15.25
C THR A 244 -17.01 -4.14 -15.26
N SER A 245 -16.56 -2.99 -15.77
CA SER A 245 -15.15 -2.57 -15.70
C SER A 245 -14.76 -2.14 -14.28
N GLY A 246 -15.67 -1.48 -13.58
CA GLY A 246 -15.50 -1.05 -12.18
C GLY A 246 -15.33 -2.22 -11.22
N SER A 247 -16.09 -3.30 -11.40
CA SER A 247 -16.08 -4.45 -10.50
C SER A 247 -14.73 -5.18 -10.46
N LEU A 248 -13.99 -5.19 -11.57
CA LEU A 248 -12.64 -5.76 -11.66
C LEU A 248 -11.60 -4.97 -10.84
N MET A 249 -11.84 -3.69 -10.59
CA MET A 249 -10.94 -2.81 -9.84
C MET A 249 -11.24 -2.80 -8.34
N LEU A 250 -12.41 -3.29 -7.89
CA LEU A 250 -12.84 -3.20 -6.49
C LEU A 250 -11.80 -3.73 -5.48
N PRO A 251 -11.22 -4.94 -5.65
CA PRO A 251 -10.23 -5.45 -4.68
C PRO A 251 -9.02 -4.52 -4.54
N THR A 252 -8.62 -3.91 -5.65
CA THR A 252 -7.52 -2.96 -5.70
C THR A 252 -7.86 -1.64 -5.05
N ILE A 253 -9.07 -1.11 -5.27
CA ILE A 253 -9.55 0.12 -4.63
C ILE A 253 -9.64 -0.09 -3.10
N GLU A 254 -10.06 -1.27 -2.64
CA GLU A 254 -10.07 -1.62 -1.21
C GLU A 254 -8.66 -1.61 -0.61
N VAL A 255 -7.67 -2.15 -1.33
CA VAL A 255 -6.25 -2.10 -0.91
C VAL A 255 -5.76 -0.66 -0.81
N GLU A 256 -6.08 0.19 -1.79
CA GLU A 256 -5.72 1.61 -1.78
C GLU A 256 -6.43 2.37 -0.65
N ALA A 257 -7.69 2.05 -0.35
CA ALA A 257 -8.43 2.62 0.77
C ALA A 257 -7.77 2.30 2.12
N LYS A 258 -7.25 1.07 2.30
CA LYS A 258 -6.47 0.69 3.49
C LYS A 258 -5.16 1.47 3.59
N VAL A 259 -4.50 1.78 2.47
CA VAL A 259 -3.32 2.66 2.45
C VAL A 259 -3.69 4.08 2.89
N ILE A 260 -4.78 4.63 2.36
CA ILE A 260 -5.29 5.96 2.74
C ILE A 260 -5.59 6.01 4.24
N GLU A 261 -6.23 4.98 4.80
CA GLU A 261 -6.51 4.91 6.23
C GLU A 261 -5.22 4.80 7.07
N SER A 262 -4.23 4.05 6.57
CA SER A 262 -2.91 3.96 7.21
C SER A 262 -2.20 5.31 7.24
N MET A 263 -2.36 6.12 6.19
CA MET A 263 -1.82 7.48 6.12
C MET A 263 -2.52 8.42 7.11
N LYS A 264 -3.82 8.27 7.35
CA LYS A 264 -4.50 9.02 8.41
C LYS A 264 -3.93 8.71 9.78
N ASN A 265 -3.69 7.44 10.07
CA ASN A 265 -3.04 7.05 11.31
C ASN A 265 -1.64 7.67 11.47
N MET A 266 -0.91 7.87 10.38
CA MET A 266 0.40 8.54 10.37
C MET A 266 0.30 10.04 10.63
N VAL A 267 -0.68 10.72 10.04
CA VAL A 267 -0.91 12.15 10.29
C VAL A 267 -1.39 12.36 11.74
N ASP A 268 -2.31 11.51 12.23
CA ASP A 268 -2.72 11.50 13.63
C ASP A 268 -1.52 11.27 14.56
N PHE A 269 -0.65 10.31 14.23
CA PHE A 269 0.58 10.06 14.98
C PHE A 269 1.42 11.34 15.06
N SER A 270 1.67 12.00 13.93
CA SER A 270 2.47 13.24 13.86
C SER A 270 1.85 14.37 14.71
N ASN A 271 0.53 14.55 14.63
CA ASN A 271 -0.19 15.55 15.43
C ASN A 271 -0.12 15.27 16.94
N ILE A 272 -0.24 14.01 17.33
CA ILE A 272 -0.16 13.60 18.73
C ILE A 272 1.27 13.69 19.25
N ALA A 273 2.26 13.27 18.44
CA ALA A 273 3.68 13.33 18.78
C ALA A 273 4.15 14.77 19.03
N PHE A 274 3.57 15.76 18.34
CA PHE A 274 3.82 17.17 18.64
C PHE A 274 3.48 17.55 20.09
N THR A 275 2.42 16.95 20.67
CA THR A 275 2.04 17.18 22.07
C THR A 275 3.03 16.59 23.08
N THR A 276 3.88 15.64 22.66
CA THR A 276 4.94 15.04 23.48
C THR A 276 6.32 15.64 23.21
N GLY A 277 6.40 16.70 22.41
CA GLY A 277 7.63 17.42 22.08
C GLY A 277 8.39 16.86 20.86
N ILE A 278 7.79 15.94 20.10
CA ILE A 278 8.36 15.42 18.85
C ILE A 278 7.88 16.30 17.69
N HIS A 279 8.79 16.98 17.02
CA HIS A 279 8.43 17.84 15.89
C HIS A 279 7.98 17.02 14.65
N ALA A 280 7.32 17.68 13.69
CA ALA A 280 6.77 17.01 12.51
C ALA A 280 7.83 16.24 11.70
N GLU A 281 9.01 16.84 11.48
CA GLU A 281 10.13 16.20 10.77
C GLU A 281 10.63 14.95 11.50
N GLU A 282 10.77 15.03 12.83
CA GLU A 282 11.18 13.90 13.65
C GLU A 282 10.11 12.79 13.65
N SER A 283 8.83 13.15 13.68
CA SER A 283 7.72 12.20 13.56
C SER A 283 7.79 11.41 12.25
N VAL A 284 8.11 12.07 11.14
CA VAL A 284 8.33 11.42 9.84
C VAL A 284 9.52 10.44 9.88
N VAL A 285 10.62 10.81 10.56
CA VAL A 285 11.78 9.93 10.74
C VAL A 285 11.42 8.69 11.57
N VAL A 286 10.71 8.86 12.69
CA VAL A 286 10.25 7.75 13.54
C VAL A 286 9.35 6.80 12.75
N MET A 287 8.35 7.33 12.04
CA MET A 287 7.49 6.52 11.18
C MET A 287 8.31 5.78 10.11
N SER A 288 9.25 6.48 9.45
CA SER A 288 10.12 5.88 8.45
C SER A 288 10.89 4.68 8.99
N HIS A 289 11.47 4.79 10.19
CA HIS A 289 12.18 3.68 10.81
C HIS A 289 11.28 2.49 11.13
N ILE A 290 10.09 2.73 11.68
CA ILE A 290 9.13 1.66 11.99
C ILE A 290 8.68 0.95 10.71
N PHE A 291 8.21 1.66 9.70
CA PHE A 291 7.70 1.03 8.49
C PHE A 291 8.81 0.36 7.65
N ARG A 292 10.03 0.91 7.64
CA ARG A 292 11.21 0.21 7.08
C ARG A 292 11.57 -1.03 7.88
N GLY A 293 11.42 -1.00 9.20
CA GLY A 293 11.55 -2.17 10.07
C GLY A 293 10.56 -3.26 9.69
N TYR A 294 9.29 -2.91 9.49
CA TYR A 294 8.25 -3.81 8.98
C TYR A 294 8.64 -4.44 7.64
N TYR A 295 9.06 -3.63 6.68
CA TYR A 295 9.49 -4.10 5.36
C TYR A 295 10.67 -5.10 5.46
N LYS A 296 11.73 -4.72 6.19
CA LYS A 296 12.89 -5.60 6.43
C LYS A 296 12.51 -6.88 7.17
N GLY A 297 11.61 -6.79 8.15
CA GLY A 297 11.14 -7.94 8.91
C GLY A 297 10.41 -8.96 8.03
N ARG A 298 9.63 -8.48 7.06
CA ARG A 298 8.96 -9.37 6.10
C ARG A 298 9.91 -9.99 5.09
N ILE A 299 10.97 -9.27 4.67
CA ILE A 299 12.06 -9.88 3.90
C ILE A 299 12.69 -11.03 4.69
N ASN A 300 12.98 -10.85 5.98
CA ASN A 300 13.54 -11.92 6.82
C ASN A 300 12.61 -13.13 6.94
N LEU A 301 11.30 -12.89 7.00
CA LEU A 301 10.27 -13.91 7.17
C LEU A 301 10.02 -14.71 5.88
N TYR A 302 9.89 -14.03 4.75
CA TYR A 302 9.43 -14.61 3.49
C TYR A 302 10.52 -14.84 2.44
N GLY A 303 11.64 -14.13 2.54
CA GLY A 303 12.66 -14.04 1.49
C GLY A 303 12.37 -12.90 0.52
N GLU A 304 13.43 -12.35 -0.11
CA GLU A 304 13.31 -11.29 -1.12
C GLU A 304 12.63 -11.77 -2.40
N GLU A 305 12.63 -13.08 -2.65
CA GLU A 305 12.02 -13.72 -3.80
C GLU A 305 10.49 -13.78 -3.74
N ARG A 306 9.89 -13.51 -2.56
CA ARG A 306 8.43 -13.53 -2.33
C ARG A 306 7.88 -12.13 -2.09
N ARG A 307 8.11 -11.24 -3.05
CA ARG A 307 7.81 -9.81 -2.93
C ARG A 307 6.34 -9.52 -2.73
N GLU A 308 5.46 -10.35 -3.31
CA GLU A 308 4.02 -10.29 -3.13
C GLU A 308 3.58 -10.48 -1.67
N LYS A 309 4.45 -11.03 -0.82
CA LYS A 309 4.21 -11.23 0.63
C LYS A 309 4.92 -10.19 1.49
N ILE A 310 5.82 -9.39 0.90
CA ILE A 310 6.55 -8.35 1.63
C ILE A 310 5.61 -7.18 1.96
N TYR A 311 4.70 -6.84 1.05
CA TYR A 311 3.64 -5.87 1.33
C TYR A 311 2.30 -6.57 1.50
N ASP A 312 1.62 -6.26 2.60
CA ASP A 312 0.28 -6.71 2.93
C ASP A 312 -0.48 -5.53 3.54
N SER A 313 -1.59 -5.15 2.93
CA SER A 313 -2.31 -3.91 3.28
C SER A 313 -2.98 -3.99 4.65
N ASP A 314 -3.45 -5.16 5.07
CA ASP A 314 -4.08 -5.38 6.36
C ASP A 314 -3.06 -5.28 7.51
N ALA A 315 -1.89 -5.90 7.35
CA ALA A 315 -0.81 -5.79 8.33
C ALA A 315 -0.22 -4.39 8.37
N TYR A 316 -0.11 -3.71 7.23
CA TYR A 316 0.34 -2.31 7.17
C TYR A 316 -0.63 -1.37 7.92
N LEU A 317 -1.93 -1.53 7.69
CA LEU A 317 -2.98 -0.81 8.42
C LEU A 317 -2.98 -1.15 9.91
N GLY A 318 -2.84 -2.42 10.27
CA GLY A 318 -2.74 -2.87 11.65
C GLY A 318 -1.54 -2.24 12.37
N LEU A 319 -0.37 -2.21 11.74
CA LEU A 319 0.83 -1.57 12.28
C LEU A 319 0.62 -0.07 12.48
N SER A 320 0.12 0.65 11.47
CA SER A 320 -0.10 2.11 11.58
C SER A 320 -1.08 2.45 12.70
N SER A 321 -2.14 1.66 12.87
CA SER A 321 -3.14 1.82 13.93
C SER A 321 -2.52 1.64 15.31
N GLU A 322 -1.67 0.63 15.49
CA GLU A 322 -1.00 0.36 16.77
C GLU A 322 0.10 1.39 17.07
N VAL A 323 0.83 1.87 16.06
CA VAL A 323 1.79 2.98 16.20
C VAL A 323 1.09 4.25 16.69
N LYS A 324 -0.05 4.61 16.08
CA LYS A 324 -0.91 5.71 16.56
C LYS A 324 -1.31 5.48 18.02
N ARG A 325 -1.80 4.28 18.35
CA ARG A 325 -2.24 3.96 19.70
C ARG A 325 -1.13 4.11 20.75
N ILE A 326 0.09 3.70 20.41
CA ILE A 326 1.27 3.82 21.29
C ILE A 326 1.56 5.29 21.59
N ILE A 327 1.60 6.16 20.57
CA ILE A 327 1.87 7.58 20.82
C ILE A 327 0.71 8.27 21.56
N SER A 328 -0.54 7.89 21.30
CA SER A 328 -1.70 8.34 22.10
C SER A 328 -1.53 7.99 23.57
N ALA A 329 -1.10 6.77 23.87
CA ALA A 329 -0.89 6.33 25.24
C ALA A 329 0.26 7.03 25.96
N LYS A 330 1.34 7.35 25.23
CA LYS A 330 2.45 8.17 25.72
C LYS A 330 2.03 9.61 26.02
N SER A 331 1.17 10.16 25.17
CA SER A 331 0.67 11.54 25.30
C SER A 331 -0.43 11.71 26.34
N GLY A 332 -0.83 10.64 27.05
CA GLY A 332 -1.97 10.67 27.99
C GLY A 332 -3.35 10.76 27.32
N LEU A 333 -3.42 10.73 25.99
CA LEU A 333 -4.67 10.77 25.21
C LEU A 333 -5.29 9.39 25.00
N GLY A 334 -4.61 8.32 25.42
CA GLY A 334 -5.07 6.95 25.28
C GLY A 334 -4.38 6.00 26.25
N THR A 335 -4.58 4.71 26.03
CA THR A 335 -4.05 3.64 26.89
C THR A 335 -3.63 2.41 26.09
N LEU A 336 -2.67 1.66 26.64
CA LEU A 336 -2.26 0.34 26.17
C LEU A 336 -2.67 -0.74 27.19
N PRO A 337 -3.09 -1.93 26.73
CA PRO A 337 -3.42 -3.04 27.61
C PRO A 337 -2.13 -3.71 28.10
N VAL A 338 -1.68 -3.31 29.28
CA VAL A 338 -0.41 -3.74 29.89
C VAL A 338 -0.63 -4.85 30.90
N THR A 339 0.17 -5.93 30.81
CA THR A 339 0.14 -7.00 31.81
C THR A 339 0.99 -6.65 33.05
N PRO A 340 0.68 -7.19 34.24
CA PRO A 340 1.55 -7.06 35.41
C PRO A 340 2.96 -7.60 35.14
N GLY A 341 3.98 -6.90 35.64
CA GLY A 341 5.38 -7.34 35.53
C GLY A 341 6.35 -6.20 35.80
N HIS A 342 7.63 -6.47 35.55
CA HIS A 342 8.72 -5.51 35.69
C HIS A 342 9.55 -5.47 34.40
N GLY A 343 9.95 -4.27 33.99
CA GLY A 343 10.74 -4.04 32.79
C GLY A 343 10.95 -2.54 32.57
N ASP A 344 11.87 -2.21 31.69
CA ASP A 344 12.22 -0.85 31.26
C ASP A 344 11.58 -0.50 29.89
N MET A 345 10.87 -1.45 29.29
CA MET A 345 10.11 -1.27 28.06
C MET A 345 8.90 -2.19 27.96
N TYR A 346 8.05 -1.92 26.98
CA TYR A 346 6.90 -2.75 26.63
C TYR A 346 7.04 -3.38 25.25
N VAL A 347 6.67 -4.65 25.12
CA VAL A 347 6.70 -5.39 23.84
C VAL A 347 5.30 -5.81 23.46
N ALA A 348 4.85 -5.39 22.27
CA ALA A 348 3.60 -5.85 21.70
C ALA A 348 3.61 -7.37 21.52
N THR A 349 2.63 -8.05 22.13
CA THR A 349 2.56 -9.51 22.23
C THR A 349 1.14 -9.98 22.00
N TRP A 350 0.96 -10.93 21.09
CA TRP A 350 -0.35 -11.52 20.83
C TRP A 350 -0.71 -12.55 21.90
N SER A 351 -1.92 -12.43 22.45
CA SER A 351 -2.60 -13.52 23.16
C SER A 351 -3.23 -14.45 22.15
N VAL A 352 -2.73 -15.68 22.08
CA VAL A 352 -3.18 -16.71 21.13
C VAL A 352 -3.93 -17.80 21.87
N ARG A 353 -5.18 -18.04 21.49
CA ARG A 353 -5.97 -19.18 21.96
C ARG A 353 -5.61 -20.41 21.14
N ILE A 354 -5.40 -21.51 21.83
CA ILE A 354 -5.24 -22.84 21.23
C ILE A 354 -6.34 -23.76 21.75
N THR A 355 -6.84 -24.66 20.91
CA THR A 355 -7.71 -25.77 21.32
C THR A 355 -6.95 -27.07 21.19
N TYR A 356 -7.18 -28.01 22.11
CA TYR A 356 -6.59 -29.33 22.04
C TYR A 356 -7.48 -30.39 22.68
N THR A 357 -7.34 -31.63 22.18
CA THR A 357 -8.07 -32.79 22.68
C THR A 357 -7.10 -33.88 23.12
N TYR A 358 -7.46 -34.61 24.17
CA TYR A 358 -6.69 -35.75 24.67
C TYR A 358 -7.61 -36.81 25.28
N GLU A 359 -7.11 -38.05 25.37
CA GLU A 359 -7.83 -39.15 26.03
C GLU A 359 -7.55 -39.15 27.53
N ARG A 360 -8.61 -39.07 28.34
CA ARG A 360 -8.55 -39.33 29.78
C ARG A 360 -8.99 -40.78 30.03
N ARG A 361 -8.20 -41.53 30.79
CA ARG A 361 -8.60 -42.84 31.32
C ARG A 361 -9.44 -42.62 32.57
N GLU A 362 -10.68 -43.06 32.53
CA GLU A 362 -11.53 -43.28 33.71
C GLU A 362 -11.63 -44.80 33.95
N LEU A 363 -12.01 -45.23 35.16
CA LEU A 363 -11.83 -46.61 35.65
C LEU A 363 -12.29 -47.72 34.67
N LEU A 364 -13.24 -47.45 33.76
CA LEU A 364 -13.74 -48.41 32.78
C LEU A 364 -13.93 -47.85 31.35
N SER A 365 -13.51 -46.61 31.07
CA SER A 365 -13.73 -45.99 29.74
C SER A 365 -12.65 -44.98 29.37
N ARG A 366 -12.52 -44.71 28.07
CA ARG A 366 -11.71 -43.61 27.55
C ARG A 366 -12.64 -42.49 27.13
N LYS A 367 -12.48 -41.32 27.74
CA LYS A 367 -13.25 -40.12 27.39
C LYS A 367 -12.34 -39.13 26.67
N GLY A 368 -12.75 -38.69 25.49
CA GLY A 368 -12.13 -37.55 24.82
C GLY A 368 -12.47 -36.27 25.57
N VAL A 369 -11.45 -35.51 25.97
CA VAL A 369 -11.62 -34.21 26.62
C VAL A 369 -11.10 -33.13 25.69
N ALA A 370 -11.89 -32.09 25.44
CA ALA A 370 -11.49 -30.89 24.73
C ALA A 370 -11.20 -29.77 25.72
N GLU A 371 -10.06 -29.12 25.57
CA GLU A 371 -9.66 -27.98 26.39
C GLU A 371 -9.12 -26.85 25.52
N THR A 372 -9.16 -25.65 26.08
CA THR A 372 -8.50 -24.47 25.55
C THR A 372 -7.30 -24.11 26.39
N GLY A 373 -6.31 -23.51 25.77
CA GLY A 373 -5.20 -22.86 26.47
C GLY A 373 -4.84 -21.54 25.80
N LYS A 374 -4.02 -20.74 26.47
CA LYS A 374 -3.40 -19.55 25.88
C LYS A 374 -1.90 -19.66 25.76
N LEU A 375 -1.38 -19.02 24.71
CA LEU A 375 0.04 -18.77 24.48
C LEU A 375 0.25 -17.27 24.25
N LEU A 376 1.47 -16.80 24.53
CA LEU A 376 1.92 -15.46 24.20
C LEU A 376 2.98 -15.53 23.11
N VAL A 377 2.78 -14.73 22.06
CA VAL A 377 3.68 -14.66 20.91
C VAL A 377 4.07 -13.19 20.70
N PRO A 378 5.32 -12.79 21.03
CA PRO A 378 5.78 -11.43 20.77
C PRO A 378 5.67 -11.10 19.29
N ALA A 379 5.03 -9.99 18.97
CA ALA A 379 4.72 -9.57 17.61
C ALA A 379 5.93 -8.98 16.87
N VAL A 380 7.15 -9.37 17.26
CA VAL A 380 8.41 -8.78 16.81
C VAL A 380 9.32 -9.81 16.14
N PHE A 381 8.91 -11.08 16.08
CA PHE A 381 9.68 -12.14 15.43
C PHE A 381 10.03 -11.88 13.95
N PRO A 382 9.28 -11.10 13.15
CA PRO A 382 9.72 -10.76 11.79
C PRO A 382 11.04 -10.00 11.79
N LEU A 383 11.32 -9.18 12.80
CA LEU A 383 12.58 -8.46 12.94
C LEU A 383 13.75 -9.37 13.32
N THR A 384 13.48 -10.61 13.74
CA THR A 384 14.51 -11.54 14.20
C THR A 384 15.18 -12.26 13.03
N PRO A 385 16.47 -12.62 13.13
CA PRO A 385 17.14 -13.39 12.08
C PRO A 385 16.44 -14.72 11.81
N ARG A 386 16.35 -15.11 10.52
CA ARG A 386 15.62 -16.30 10.05
C ARG A 386 15.94 -17.60 10.81
N LYS A 387 17.18 -17.76 11.30
CA LYS A 387 17.61 -18.91 12.13
C LYS A 387 16.80 -19.09 13.43
N TYR A 388 16.26 -17.99 13.99
CA TYR A 388 15.44 -18.03 15.21
C TYR A 388 13.98 -18.37 14.90
N ILE A 389 13.47 -17.99 13.72
CA ILE A 389 12.13 -18.35 13.26
C ILE A 389 11.95 -19.88 13.23
N PHE A 390 13.00 -20.62 12.87
CA PHE A 390 12.99 -22.09 12.90
C PHE A 390 13.07 -22.70 14.31
N LYS A 391 13.26 -21.89 15.35
CA LYS A 391 13.25 -22.27 16.77
C LYS A 391 12.07 -21.57 17.48
N PRO A 392 10.82 -21.91 17.13
CA PRO A 392 9.65 -21.17 17.61
C PRO A 392 9.54 -21.17 19.13
N GLU A 393 10.06 -22.17 19.84
CA GLU A 393 10.12 -22.21 21.30
C GLU A 393 10.90 -21.06 21.96
N LEU A 394 11.68 -20.29 21.19
CA LEU A 394 12.35 -19.05 21.65
C LEU A 394 11.48 -17.80 21.45
N LEU A 395 10.51 -17.87 20.55
CA LEU A 395 9.72 -16.74 20.04
C LEU A 395 8.27 -16.76 20.51
N LEU A 396 7.94 -17.62 21.49
CA LEU A 396 6.66 -17.66 22.18
C LEU A 396 6.83 -18.32 23.55
N THR A 397 5.80 -18.27 24.39
CA THR A 397 5.79 -18.99 25.67
C THR A 397 5.84 -20.50 25.46
N ASP A 398 6.99 -21.13 25.70
CA ASP A 398 7.12 -22.58 25.62
C ASP A 398 6.43 -23.28 26.81
N VAL A 399 5.28 -23.88 26.54
CA VAL A 399 4.48 -24.64 27.52
C VAL A 399 4.96 -26.08 27.70
N THR A 400 6.06 -26.49 27.06
CA THR A 400 6.52 -27.89 26.98
C THR A 400 7.93 -28.17 27.49
N THR A 401 8.74 -27.15 27.78
CA THR A 401 10.10 -27.33 28.32
C THR A 401 10.12 -28.15 29.65
N GLY A 402 10.91 -29.23 29.70
CA GLY A 402 11.14 -30.05 30.90
C GLY A 402 10.35 -31.38 30.97
N LYS A 403 10.70 -32.26 31.91
CA LYS A 403 9.99 -33.54 32.13
C LYS A 403 8.59 -33.27 32.72
N GLY A 404 7.49 -33.78 32.14
CA GLY A 404 6.15 -33.65 32.74
C GLY A 404 4.92 -33.62 31.82
N GLY A 405 5.08 -33.66 30.49
CA GLY A 405 3.99 -33.93 29.54
C GLY A 405 2.78 -32.96 29.61
N LEU A 406 1.58 -33.48 29.33
CA LEU A 406 0.31 -32.73 29.26
C LEU A 406 -0.02 -31.96 30.55
N GLY A 407 0.26 -32.53 31.72
CA GLY A 407 -0.05 -31.88 33.00
C GLY A 407 0.69 -30.55 33.18
N LYS A 408 1.97 -30.49 32.81
CA LYS A 408 2.73 -29.23 32.82
C LYS A 408 2.21 -28.23 31.80
N MET A 409 1.83 -28.68 30.60
CA MET A 409 1.26 -27.81 29.58
C MET A 409 0.04 -27.06 30.12
N LYS A 410 -0.90 -27.77 30.74
CA LYS A 410 -2.12 -27.20 31.34
C LYS A 410 -1.84 -26.15 32.42
N VAL A 411 -0.90 -26.44 33.32
CA VAL A 411 -0.52 -25.51 34.38
C VAL A 411 0.03 -24.23 33.77
N ARG A 412 0.89 -24.34 32.76
CA ARG A 412 1.53 -23.19 32.11
C ARG A 412 0.57 -22.37 31.28
N THR A 413 -0.37 -23.00 30.55
CA THR A 413 -1.42 -22.26 29.84
C THR A 413 -2.31 -21.50 30.81
N LYS A 414 -2.61 -22.07 31.99
CA LYS A 414 -3.39 -21.38 33.03
C LYS A 414 -2.65 -20.18 33.64
N VAL A 415 -1.33 -20.27 33.83
CA VAL A 415 -0.50 -19.12 34.24
C VAL A 415 -0.60 -17.99 33.22
N ILE A 416 -0.57 -18.31 31.92
CA ILE A 416 -0.72 -17.33 30.85
C ILE A 416 -2.13 -16.72 30.84
N GLU A 417 -3.17 -17.54 31.01
CA GLU A 417 -4.55 -17.05 31.11
C GLU A 417 -4.76 -16.06 32.25
N ASP A 418 -4.20 -16.34 33.42
CA ASP A 418 -4.23 -15.45 34.58
C ASP A 418 -3.44 -14.16 34.36
N LEU A 419 -2.30 -14.23 33.68
CA LEU A 419 -1.55 -13.02 33.31
C LEU A 419 -2.35 -12.13 32.34
N VAL A 420 -2.97 -12.74 31.33
CA VAL A 420 -3.78 -12.04 30.32
C VAL A 420 -5.04 -11.43 30.92
N SER A 421 -5.67 -12.07 31.90
CA SER A 421 -6.87 -11.57 32.57
C SER A 421 -6.58 -10.37 33.50
N LYS A 422 -5.35 -10.26 34.00
CA LYS A 422 -4.89 -9.16 34.86
C LYS A 422 -4.36 -7.95 34.10
N ALA A 423 -4.37 -7.97 32.76
CA ALA A 423 -3.97 -6.83 31.96
C ALA A 423 -4.87 -5.62 32.24
N LYS A 424 -4.27 -4.44 32.37
CA LYS A 424 -4.96 -3.17 32.62
C LYS A 424 -4.63 -2.17 31.53
N ASP A 425 -5.58 -1.30 31.23
CA ASP A 425 -5.34 -0.18 30.35
C ASP A 425 -4.55 0.90 31.09
N VAL A 426 -3.36 1.21 30.57
CA VAL A 426 -2.37 2.07 31.22
C VAL A 426 -1.91 3.16 30.24
N SER A 427 -1.82 4.40 30.72
CA SER A 427 -1.08 5.46 30.02
C SER A 427 0.42 5.25 30.24
N VAL A 428 1.20 5.40 29.18
CA VAL A 428 2.62 5.05 29.17
C VAL A 428 3.43 6.31 29.45
N GLN A 429 4.45 6.23 30.30
CA GLN A 429 5.36 7.35 30.50
C GLN A 429 6.19 7.60 29.23
N ASN A 430 6.41 8.87 28.86
CA ASN A 430 7.10 9.25 27.62
C ASN A 430 8.48 8.58 27.44
N ASN A 431 9.25 8.44 28.53
CA ASN A 431 10.59 7.87 28.54
C ASN A 431 10.65 6.33 28.42
N VAL A 432 9.51 5.63 28.55
CA VAL A 432 9.46 4.17 28.45
C VAL A 432 9.39 3.77 26.99
N LYS A 433 10.31 2.92 26.54
CA LYS A 433 10.32 2.44 25.14
C LYS A 433 9.17 1.46 24.91
N VAL A 434 8.54 1.54 23.75
CA VAL A 434 7.49 0.61 23.33
C VAL A 434 7.82 0.05 21.96
N VAL A 435 7.81 -1.28 21.86
CA VAL A 435 8.02 -1.99 20.60
C VAL A 435 6.66 -2.32 19.95
N PRO A 436 6.36 -1.79 18.75
CA PRO A 436 5.10 -2.03 18.06
C PRO A 436 5.00 -3.46 17.47
N PRO A 437 3.80 -3.89 17.06
CA PRO A 437 3.58 -5.21 16.50
C PRO A 437 3.93 -5.28 15.00
N PHE A 438 5.11 -5.82 14.70
CA PHE A 438 5.58 -6.09 13.34
C PHE A 438 5.00 -7.35 12.69
N ALA A 439 4.36 -8.21 13.49
CA ALA A 439 3.72 -9.44 13.03
C ALA A 439 2.19 -9.30 12.98
N SER A 440 1.61 -9.69 11.85
CA SER A 440 0.16 -9.76 11.68
C SER A 440 -0.45 -10.91 12.49
N LYS A 441 -1.78 -10.84 12.67
CA LYS A 441 -2.56 -11.94 13.25
C LYS A 441 -2.30 -13.27 12.55
N GLU A 442 -2.34 -13.28 11.21
CA GLU A 442 -2.17 -14.50 10.42
C GLU A 442 -0.74 -15.07 10.57
N GLU A 443 0.28 -14.22 10.62
CA GLU A 443 1.67 -14.63 10.81
C GLU A 443 1.89 -15.31 12.16
N VAL A 444 1.28 -14.74 13.21
CA VAL A 444 1.32 -15.28 14.57
C VAL A 444 0.60 -16.61 14.67
N GLU A 445 -0.56 -16.75 14.01
CA GLU A 445 -1.30 -18.01 13.94
C GLU A 445 -0.49 -19.08 13.19
N LYS A 446 0.18 -18.72 12.09
CA LYS A 446 1.09 -19.62 11.34
C LYS A 446 2.27 -20.09 12.20
N LEU A 447 2.95 -19.18 12.90
CA LEU A 447 4.06 -19.51 13.80
C LEU A 447 3.61 -20.44 14.93
N THR A 448 2.45 -20.14 15.53
CA THR A 448 1.89 -20.94 16.61
C THR A 448 1.51 -22.35 16.12
N ASN A 449 0.87 -22.47 14.95
CA ASN A 449 0.58 -23.76 14.33
C ASN A 449 1.86 -24.58 14.08
N TYR A 450 2.93 -23.94 13.61
CA TYR A 450 4.23 -24.60 13.42
C TYR A 450 4.81 -25.12 14.75
N TYR A 451 4.74 -24.32 15.81
CA TYR A 451 5.15 -24.74 17.15
C TYR A 451 4.30 -25.90 17.68
N MET A 452 2.97 -25.82 17.57
CA MET A 452 2.05 -26.88 18.01
C MET A 452 2.36 -28.23 17.34
N ARG A 453 2.69 -28.24 16.03
CA ARG A 453 3.13 -29.46 15.34
C ARG A 453 4.37 -30.07 15.97
N LYS A 454 5.35 -29.27 16.40
CA LYS A 454 6.54 -29.75 17.13
C LYS A 454 6.18 -30.29 18.52
N VAL A 455 5.23 -29.64 19.20
CA VAL A 455 4.76 -30.07 20.52
C VAL A 455 4.07 -31.44 20.47
N ILE A 456 3.26 -31.74 19.44
CA ILE A 456 2.62 -33.05 19.26
C ILE A 456 3.66 -34.19 19.34
N TRP A 457 4.78 -34.01 18.65
CA TRP A 457 5.86 -35.01 18.63
C TRP A 457 6.50 -35.18 20.01
N LYS A 458 6.78 -34.08 20.72
CA LYS A 458 7.31 -34.12 22.10
C LYS A 458 6.36 -34.82 23.08
N LEU A 459 5.05 -34.72 22.85
CA LEU A 459 4.02 -35.33 23.68
C LEU A 459 3.59 -36.73 23.18
N GLN A 460 4.39 -37.37 22.34
CA GLN A 460 4.17 -38.73 21.82
C GLN A 460 2.79 -38.91 21.17
N LYS A 461 2.26 -37.87 20.52
CA LYS A 461 0.93 -37.86 19.85
C LYS A 461 -0.26 -38.15 20.79
N LYS A 462 -0.10 -38.00 22.11
CA LYS A 462 -1.19 -38.17 23.10
C LYS A 462 -2.22 -37.03 23.09
N ILE A 463 -1.97 -35.99 22.30
CA ILE A 463 -2.80 -34.80 22.16
C ILE A 463 -2.99 -34.53 20.67
N LYS A 464 -4.19 -34.09 20.28
CA LYS A 464 -4.47 -33.48 18.98
C LYS A 464 -4.78 -32.00 19.17
N PHE A 465 -4.04 -31.11 18.50
CA PHE A 465 -4.38 -29.68 18.48
C PHE A 465 -5.46 -29.42 17.44
N GLY A 466 -6.39 -28.53 17.78
CA GLY A 466 -7.46 -28.05 16.91
C GLY A 466 -7.10 -26.69 16.31
N SER A 467 -8.00 -25.72 16.45
CA SER A 467 -7.83 -24.34 16.02
C SER A 467 -6.82 -23.55 16.86
N VAL A 468 -6.16 -22.62 16.18
CA VAL A 468 -5.31 -21.57 16.72
C VAL A 468 -5.94 -20.24 16.32
N SER A 469 -6.06 -19.31 17.25
CA SER A 469 -6.61 -17.97 16.96
C SER A 469 -5.90 -16.89 17.77
N ALA A 470 -5.31 -15.90 17.10
CA ALA A 470 -4.79 -14.72 17.78
C ALA A 470 -5.93 -13.74 18.10
N GLU A 471 -6.09 -13.42 19.38
CA GLU A 471 -7.27 -12.73 19.88
C GLU A 471 -7.06 -11.22 20.01
N LYS A 472 -5.98 -10.83 20.69
CA LYS A 472 -5.66 -9.43 20.98
C LYS A 472 -4.17 -9.22 21.23
N ILE A 473 -3.73 -7.99 21.01
CA ILE A 473 -2.39 -7.50 21.37
C ILE A 473 -2.41 -7.01 22.81
N LEU A 474 -1.36 -7.37 23.55
CA LEU A 474 -1.04 -6.94 24.91
C LEU A 474 0.37 -6.38 24.93
N TYR A 475 0.64 -5.47 25.84
CA TYR A 475 1.96 -4.89 26.04
C TYR A 475 2.56 -5.48 27.32
N ILE A 476 3.61 -6.29 27.14
CA ILE A 476 4.22 -7.02 28.26
C ILE A 476 5.53 -6.33 28.65
N PRO A 477 5.77 -6.05 29.95
CA PRO A 477 7.05 -5.54 30.43
C PRO A 477 8.22 -6.46 30.01
N ALA A 478 9.30 -5.86 29.53
CA ALA A 478 10.48 -6.56 29.08
C ALA A 478 11.76 -5.80 29.47
N SER A 479 12.89 -6.50 29.47
CA SER A 479 14.21 -5.87 29.66
C SER A 479 15.30 -6.49 28.82
N TYR A 480 16.28 -5.68 28.43
CA TYR A 480 17.50 -6.18 27.80
C TYR A 480 18.38 -6.89 28.81
N ARG A 481 18.71 -8.15 28.54
CA ARG A 481 19.63 -8.97 29.32
C ARG A 481 20.50 -9.78 28.38
N GLN A 482 21.82 -9.68 28.54
CA GLN A 482 22.81 -10.47 27.79
C GLN A 482 22.62 -10.45 26.26
N GLY A 483 22.22 -9.29 25.70
CA GLY A 483 21.99 -9.13 24.25
C GLY A 483 20.64 -9.62 23.72
N PHE A 484 19.74 -10.06 24.61
CA PHE A 484 18.38 -10.44 24.29
C PHE A 484 17.39 -9.50 24.97
N LEU A 485 16.27 -9.26 24.31
CA LEU A 485 15.10 -8.70 24.97
C LEU A 485 14.33 -9.85 25.63
N GLU A 486 14.29 -9.84 26.96
CA GLU A 486 13.64 -10.88 27.74
C GLU A 486 12.28 -10.42 28.26
N ILE A 487 11.27 -11.26 28.06
CA ILE A 487 9.94 -11.09 28.65
C ILE A 487 9.83 -12.09 29.82
N PRO A 488 9.99 -11.62 31.07
CA PRO A 488 9.87 -12.49 32.24
C PRO A 488 8.41 -12.80 32.52
N ILE A 489 8.07 -14.09 32.55
CA ILE A 489 6.75 -14.55 32.99
C ILE A 489 6.95 -15.45 34.20
N GLN A 490 6.37 -15.07 35.33
CA GLN A 490 6.54 -15.78 36.59
C GLN A 490 6.14 -17.26 36.43
N GLY A 491 7.03 -18.16 36.87
CA GLY A 491 6.81 -19.61 36.79
C GLY A 491 7.03 -20.23 35.41
N LEU A 492 7.39 -19.45 34.40
CA LEU A 492 7.72 -19.91 33.05
C LEU A 492 9.16 -19.56 32.67
N LYS A 493 9.67 -20.24 31.64
CA LYS A 493 10.91 -19.82 30.98
C LYS A 493 10.65 -18.45 30.32
N PRO A 494 11.54 -17.45 30.47
CA PRO A 494 11.38 -16.18 29.78
C PRO A 494 11.36 -16.39 28.26
N ILE A 495 10.60 -15.52 27.57
CA ILE A 495 10.69 -15.43 26.12
C ILE A 495 11.93 -14.58 25.81
N SER A 496 12.82 -15.07 24.94
CA SER A 496 14.08 -14.39 24.63
C SER A 496 14.11 -14.02 23.16
N ILE A 497 13.99 -12.72 22.88
CA ILE A 497 13.92 -12.17 21.54
C ILE A 497 15.30 -11.60 21.18
N PRO A 498 15.95 -12.07 20.12
CA PRO A 498 17.23 -11.51 19.71
C PRO A 498 17.06 -10.08 19.20
N ASN A 499 17.98 -9.20 19.60
CA ASN A 499 18.26 -7.85 19.08
C ASN A 499 17.14 -7.20 18.23
N ILE A 500 16.32 -6.35 18.88
CA ILE A 500 15.40 -5.44 18.19
C ILE A 500 16.16 -4.14 17.87
N PRO A 501 16.15 -3.66 16.61
CA PRO A 501 16.77 -2.39 16.28
C PRO A 501 16.15 -1.24 17.11
N PRO A 502 16.95 -0.42 17.81
CA PRO A 502 16.43 0.67 18.65
C PRO A 502 15.53 1.64 17.89
N GLU A 503 15.78 1.85 16.61
CA GLU A 503 15.00 2.71 15.71
C GLU A 503 13.59 2.16 15.42
N CYS A 504 13.32 0.88 15.71
CA CYS A 504 12.01 0.26 15.57
C CYS A 504 11.13 0.42 16.84
N MET A 505 11.51 1.30 17.77
CA MET A 505 10.83 1.54 19.05
C MET A 505 10.33 2.99 19.13
N ILE A 506 9.25 3.20 19.89
CA ILE A 506 8.64 4.53 20.16
C ILE A 506 8.87 4.92 21.61
#